data_AF-A0A920S3F3-F1
#
_entry.id   AF-A0A920S3F3-F1
#
_cell.length_a   1.000
_cell.length_b   1.000
_cell.length_c   1.000
_cell.angle_alpha   90.00
_cell.angle_beta   90.00
_cell.angle_gamma   90.00
#
_symmetry.space_group_name_H-M   'P 1'
#
loop_
_entity.id
_entity.type
_entity.pdbx_description
1 polymer ?
#
loop_
_entity_poly.entity_id
_entity_poly.type
_entity_poly.pdbx_seq_one_letter_code
_entity_poly.pdbx_strand_id
1 'polypeptide(L)'
;MTNTDLSFDEREISNELDVPVLVINDLVALGHAFNVDDSSVLKPIGESDAIRSNETRAIACAGTGLGMAIFPSHKKGRGVVPSEGGHVRIATVDAYERELVDAAEQELGLQAVTWEHFLSGPDSSTYTVPLRRLGK
;
A
#
# COMPACT_ATOMS: atom_id res chain seq x y z
N MET A 1 3.93 5.62 14.92
CA MET A 1 3.11 4.92 13.90
C MET A 1 1.67 5.38 14.08
N THR A 2 0.83 5.43 13.06
CA THR A 2 -0.52 6.03 13.17
C THR A 2 -1.52 5.20 13.98
N ASN A 3 -1.25 3.90 14.18
CA ASN A 3 -2.14 2.97 14.87
C ASN A 3 -1.73 2.63 16.32
N THR A 4 -0.67 3.24 16.86
CA THR A 4 -0.20 3.07 18.25
C THR A 4 0.48 4.35 18.75
N ASP A 5 0.40 4.63 20.05
CA ASP A 5 1.09 5.77 20.68
C ASP A 5 2.62 5.60 20.81
N LEU A 6 3.21 4.71 20.00
CA LEU A 6 4.63 4.42 20.00
C LEU A 6 5.39 5.45 19.15
N SER A 7 6.36 6.10 19.79
CA SER A 7 7.41 6.90 19.15
C SER A 7 8.74 6.14 19.18
N PHE A 8 9.50 6.24 18.10
CA PHE A 8 10.83 5.61 17.99
C PHE A 8 11.88 6.69 17.74
N ASP A 9 13.01 6.60 18.44
CA ASP A 9 14.22 7.38 18.15
C ASP A 9 15.34 6.42 17.76
N GLU A 10 15.79 6.50 16.51
CA GLU A 10 16.85 5.66 15.97
C GLU A 10 18.14 5.73 16.79
N ARG A 11 18.48 6.91 17.33
CA ARG A 11 19.70 7.12 18.11
C ARG A 11 19.60 6.47 19.47
N GLU A 12 18.45 6.60 20.12
CA GLU A 12 18.19 5.94 21.41
C GLU A 12 18.33 4.43 21.26
N ILE A 13 17.67 3.85 20.26
CA ILE A 13 17.72 2.40 19.99
C ILE A 13 19.14 1.99 19.61
N SER A 14 19.84 2.76 18.78
CA SER A 14 21.23 2.49 18.40
C SER A 14 22.18 2.46 19.59
N ASN A 15 22.03 3.42 20.51
CA ASN A 15 22.88 3.49 21.70
C ASN A 15 22.61 2.32 22.65
N GLU A 16 21.35 1.92 22.80
CA GLU A 16 20.96 0.81 23.67
C GLU A 16 21.43 -0.55 23.12
N LEU A 17 21.41 -0.72 21.79
CA LEU A 17 21.79 -1.98 21.15
C LEU A 17 23.27 -2.06 20.74
N ASP A 18 24.05 -0.98 20.88
CA ASP A 18 25.44 -0.84 20.41
C ASP A 18 25.62 -1.20 18.91
N VAL A 19 24.61 -0.90 18.09
CA VAL A 19 24.63 -1.10 16.63
C VAL A 19 23.89 0.03 15.90
N PRO A 20 24.28 0.37 14.65
CA PRO A 20 23.52 1.31 13.83
C PRO A 20 22.11 0.76 13.53
N VAL A 21 21.09 1.61 13.72
CA VAL A 21 19.68 1.28 13.53
C VAL A 21 19.05 2.29 12.59
N LEU A 22 18.18 1.79 11.72
CA LEU A 22 17.31 2.58 10.86
C LEU A 22 15.88 2.09 11.06
N VAL A 23 14.95 3.01 11.33
CA VAL A 23 13.52 2.72 11.43
C VAL A 23 12.90 2.98 10.06
N ILE A 24 12.47 1.91 9.41
CA ILE A 24 11.87 1.97 8.08
C ILE A 24 10.40 1.58 8.12
N ASN A 25 9.64 2.08 7.15
CA ASN A 25 8.30 1.63 6.88
C ASN A 25 8.30 0.13 6.47
N ASP A 26 7.22 -0.58 6.80
CA ASP A 26 7.03 -2.00 6.52
C ASP A 26 7.08 -2.33 5.01
N LEU A 27 6.50 -1.50 4.15
CA LEU A 27 6.61 -1.66 2.69
C LEU A 27 7.98 -1.30 2.14
N VAL A 28 8.71 -0.41 2.80
CA VAL A 28 10.13 -0.20 2.48
C VAL A 28 10.92 -1.47 2.76
N ALA A 29 10.68 -2.10 3.92
CA ALA A 29 11.30 -3.38 4.26
C ALA A 29 10.93 -4.50 3.26
N LEU A 30 9.64 -4.64 2.93
CA LEU A 30 9.15 -5.60 1.93
C LEU A 30 9.78 -5.35 0.56
N GLY A 31 9.91 -4.09 0.17
CA GLY A 31 10.59 -3.71 -1.07
C GLY A 31 12.04 -4.15 -1.12
N HIS A 32 12.76 -3.98 -0.01
CA HIS A 32 14.12 -4.52 0.09
C HIS A 32 14.16 -6.04 -0.01
N ALA A 33 13.16 -6.76 0.53
CA ALA A 33 13.07 -8.21 0.39
C ALA A 33 12.90 -8.67 -1.06
N PHE A 34 12.11 -7.95 -1.88
CA PHE A 34 11.98 -8.27 -3.31
C PHE A 34 13.27 -8.08 -4.12
N ASN A 35 14.27 -7.36 -3.59
CA ASN A 35 15.56 -7.24 -4.25
C ASN A 35 16.45 -8.49 -4.11
N VAL A 36 16.07 -9.46 -3.27
CA VAL A 36 16.89 -10.63 -2.88
C VAL A 36 16.57 -11.89 -3.70
N ASP A 37 15.66 -11.79 -4.68
CA ASP A 37 15.33 -12.81 -5.70
C ASP A 37 14.86 -14.16 -5.16
N ASP A 38 13.55 -14.40 -5.26
CA ASP A 38 13.09 -15.73 -5.65
C ASP A 38 11.84 -15.62 -6.54
N SER A 39 12.02 -15.86 -7.84
CA SER A 39 10.88 -15.96 -8.77
C SER A 39 9.92 -17.09 -8.40
N SER A 40 10.33 -18.02 -7.53
CA SER A 40 9.49 -19.15 -7.07
C SER A 40 8.27 -18.72 -6.25
N VAL A 41 8.30 -17.53 -5.63
CA VAL A 41 7.20 -17.03 -4.79
C VAL A 41 6.25 -16.09 -5.51
N LEU A 42 6.51 -15.77 -6.79
CA LEU A 42 5.69 -14.86 -7.58
C LEU A 42 4.75 -15.63 -8.51
N LYS A 43 3.47 -15.25 -8.50
CA LYS A 43 2.48 -15.71 -9.48
C LYS A 43 2.15 -14.56 -10.44
N PRO A 44 2.50 -14.67 -11.74
CA PRO A 44 2.14 -13.65 -12.72
C PRO A 44 0.61 -13.51 -12.85
N ILE A 45 0.15 -12.27 -12.99
CA ILE A 45 -1.25 -11.93 -13.32
C ILE A 45 -1.20 -11.12 -14.61
N GLY A 46 -1.97 -11.52 -15.62
CA GLY A 46 -1.94 -10.91 -16.96
C GLY A 46 -0.90 -11.52 -17.89
N GLU A 47 -0.67 -10.87 -19.04
CA GLU A 47 0.34 -11.29 -20.01
C GLU A 47 1.75 -10.99 -19.48
N SER A 48 2.63 -11.98 -19.57
CA SER A 48 3.99 -11.95 -19.03
C SER A 48 4.97 -11.30 -19.99
N ASP A 49 4.63 -10.16 -20.58
CA ASP A 49 5.64 -9.38 -21.29
C ASP A 49 6.78 -9.09 -20.30
N ALA A 50 8.00 -9.40 -20.72
CA ALA A 50 9.14 -9.50 -19.82
C ALA A 50 9.33 -8.18 -19.07
N ILE A 51 8.95 -8.18 -17.78
CA ILE A 51 9.18 -7.05 -16.87
C ILE A 51 10.67 -6.73 -16.93
N ARG A 52 11.04 -5.62 -17.56
CA ARG A 52 12.46 -5.29 -17.70
C ARG A 52 13.02 -5.01 -16.32
N SER A 53 14.24 -5.46 -16.07
CA SER A 53 14.92 -5.29 -14.78
C SER A 53 15.21 -3.83 -14.43
N ASN A 54 15.14 -2.94 -15.42
CA ASN A 54 15.48 -1.53 -15.35
C ASN A 54 14.28 -0.59 -15.48
N GLU A 55 13.04 -1.07 -15.34
CA GLU A 55 11.85 -0.21 -15.34
C GLU A 55 11.42 0.11 -13.90
N THR A 56 10.76 1.26 -13.72
CA THR A 56 10.17 1.63 -12.43
C THR A 56 9.06 0.64 -12.09
N ARG A 57 9.05 0.16 -10.85
CA ARG A 57 8.02 -0.76 -10.35
C ARG A 57 7.28 -0.14 -9.19
N ALA A 58 6.13 -0.72 -8.84
CA ALA A 58 5.38 -0.35 -7.66
C ALA A 58 4.93 -1.62 -6.91
N ILE A 59 4.70 -1.46 -5.62
CA ILE A 59 4.01 -2.44 -4.78
C ILE A 59 2.72 -1.78 -4.29
N ALA A 60 1.64 -2.54 -4.35
CA ALA A 60 0.40 -2.24 -3.65
C ALA A 60 0.05 -3.45 -2.78
N CYS A 61 -0.16 -3.23 -1.50
CA CYS A 61 -0.47 -4.28 -0.52
C CYS A 61 -1.80 -3.97 0.16
N ALA A 62 -2.83 -4.69 -0.26
CA ALA A 62 -4.12 -4.70 0.43
C ALA A 62 -4.02 -5.64 1.65
N GLY A 63 -4.27 -5.08 2.82
CA GLY A 63 -4.31 -5.77 4.11
C GLY A 63 -5.42 -5.16 4.96
N THR A 64 -5.11 -4.77 6.19
CA THR A 64 -6.01 -3.96 7.02
C THR A 64 -6.19 -2.53 6.49
N GLY A 65 -5.16 -2.01 5.83
CA GLY A 65 -5.22 -0.81 4.98
C GLY A 65 -4.70 -1.11 3.58
N LEU A 66 -4.38 -0.06 2.82
CA LEU A 66 -3.78 -0.12 1.50
C LEU A 66 -2.44 0.61 1.50
N GLY A 67 -1.37 -0.14 1.75
CA GLY A 67 -0.02 0.41 1.66
C GLY A 67 0.48 0.42 0.21
N MET A 68 1.27 1.43 -0.15
CA MET A 68 1.93 1.53 -1.45
C MET A 68 3.40 1.94 -1.33
N ALA A 69 4.22 1.51 -2.29
CA ALA A 69 5.62 1.92 -2.42
C ALA A 69 6.09 1.88 -3.87
N ILE A 70 7.08 2.70 -4.22
CA ILE A 70 7.63 2.82 -5.58
C ILE A 70 9.09 2.40 -5.59
N PHE A 71 9.51 1.78 -6.69
CA PHE A 71 10.86 1.28 -6.98
C PHE A 71 11.36 2.03 -8.21
N PRO A 72 11.92 3.24 -8.06
CA PRO A 72 12.39 4.00 -9.20
C PRO A 72 13.49 3.24 -9.95
N SER A 73 13.43 3.27 -11.27
CA SER A 73 14.57 2.85 -12.09
C SER A 73 15.77 3.77 -11.80
N HIS A 74 16.87 3.20 -11.29
CA HIS A 74 18.08 3.96 -11.03
C HIS A 74 19.32 3.20 -11.49
N LYS A 75 20.29 3.93 -12.08
CA LYS A 75 21.53 3.36 -12.64
C LYS A 75 22.47 2.72 -11.60
N LYS A 76 22.25 2.94 -10.30
CA LYS A 76 23.17 2.57 -9.20
C LYS A 76 22.55 1.75 -8.06
N GLY A 77 21.33 1.23 -8.24
CA GLY A 77 20.68 0.39 -7.22
C GLY A 77 19.17 0.61 -7.13
N ARG A 78 18.46 -0.33 -6.49
CA ARG A 78 17.01 -0.29 -6.31
C ARG A 78 16.68 0.37 -4.96
N GLY A 79 16.37 1.66 -4.97
CA GLY A 79 15.79 2.35 -3.81
C GLY A 79 14.30 2.06 -3.70
N VAL A 80 13.78 2.01 -2.47
CA VAL A 80 12.34 1.90 -2.21
C VAL A 80 11.86 3.23 -1.64
N VAL A 81 10.85 3.81 -2.28
CA VAL A 81 10.25 5.07 -1.85
C VAL A 81 8.88 4.74 -1.24
N PRO A 82 8.67 4.99 0.08
CA PRO A 82 7.36 4.80 0.70
C PRO A 82 6.35 5.78 0.11
N SER A 83 5.06 5.40 0.10
CA SER A 83 3.99 6.32 -0.29
C SER A 83 2.68 6.07 0.46
N GLU A 84 1.92 7.15 0.61
CA GLU A 84 0.55 7.14 1.15
C GLU A 84 -0.49 7.01 0.02
N GLY A 85 -0.14 6.31 -1.05
CA GLY A 85 -0.94 6.24 -2.28
C GLY A 85 -2.34 5.69 -2.08
N GLY A 86 -2.54 4.81 -1.08
CA GLY A 86 -3.85 4.25 -0.76
C GLY A 86 -4.85 5.28 -0.22
N HIS A 87 -4.37 6.41 0.30
CA HIS A 87 -5.20 7.52 0.78
C HIS A 87 -5.55 8.53 -0.32
N VAL A 88 -5.14 8.29 -1.57
CA VAL A 88 -5.57 9.12 -2.70
C VAL A 88 -7.06 8.86 -3.00
N ARG A 89 -7.80 9.93 -3.32
CA ARG A 89 -9.21 9.86 -3.74
C ARG A 89 -9.35 8.90 -4.92
N ILE A 90 -10.35 8.02 -4.85
CA ILE A 90 -10.65 7.11 -5.95
C ILE A 90 -11.16 7.90 -7.17
N ALA A 91 -10.72 7.49 -8.36
CA ALA A 91 -11.22 8.03 -9.62
C ALA A 91 -12.11 6.97 -10.29
N THR A 92 -13.32 7.37 -10.66
CA THR A 92 -14.32 6.48 -11.27
C THR A 92 -14.21 6.49 -12.80
N VAL A 93 -14.27 5.32 -13.42
CA VAL A 93 -14.20 5.12 -14.86
C VAL A 93 -15.58 5.18 -15.50
N ASP A 94 -16.59 4.55 -14.88
CA ASP A 94 -17.94 4.43 -15.45
C ASP A 94 -19.07 4.85 -14.49
N ALA A 95 -20.32 4.67 -14.92
CA ALA A 95 -21.49 5.05 -14.13
C ALA A 95 -21.69 4.15 -12.90
N TYR A 96 -21.29 2.89 -12.99
CA TYR A 96 -21.42 1.94 -11.89
C TYR A 96 -20.42 2.27 -10.77
N GLU A 97 -19.17 2.57 -11.13
CA GLU A 97 -18.18 3.02 -10.16
C GLU A 97 -18.56 4.34 -9.49
N ARG A 98 -19.22 5.27 -10.20
CA ARG A 98 -19.77 6.48 -9.58
C ARG A 98 -20.85 6.18 -8.55
N GLU A 99 -21.80 5.30 -8.88
CA GLU A 99 -22.83 4.89 -7.93
C GLU A 99 -22.22 4.24 -6.68
N LEU A 100 -21.18 3.41 -6.84
CA LEU A 100 -20.44 2.83 -5.72
C LEU A 100 -19.78 3.88 -4.82
N VAL A 101 -19.13 4.88 -5.42
CA VAL A 101 -18.49 5.98 -4.69
C VAL A 101 -19.52 6.83 -3.96
N ASP A 102 -20.60 7.22 -4.62
CA ASP A 102 -21.68 8.01 -4.01
C ASP A 102 -22.31 7.26 -2.82
N ALA A 103 -22.57 5.96 -2.98
CA ALA A 103 -23.11 5.12 -1.92
C ALA A 103 -22.15 5.02 -0.73
N ALA A 104 -20.85 4.84 -1.00
CA ALA A 104 -19.81 4.78 0.03
C ALA A 104 -19.67 6.10 0.79
N GLU A 105 -19.62 7.23 0.09
CA GLU A 105 -19.54 8.56 0.70
C GLU A 105 -20.75 8.83 1.62
N GLN A 106 -21.95 8.44 1.18
CA GLN A 106 -23.17 8.53 1.99
C GLN A 106 -23.15 7.61 3.21
N GLU A 107 -22.77 6.34 3.04
CA GLU A 107 -22.72 5.35 4.12
C GLU A 107 -21.71 5.74 5.20
N LEU A 108 -20.57 6.29 4.79
CA LEU A 108 -19.47 6.66 5.68
C LEU A 108 -19.56 8.10 6.21
N GLY A 109 -20.46 8.92 5.65
CA GLY A 109 -20.57 10.34 5.98
C GLY A 109 -19.31 11.13 5.59
N LEU A 110 -18.61 10.71 4.53
CA LEU A 110 -17.38 11.32 4.05
C LEU A 110 -17.63 12.15 2.79
N GLN A 111 -16.87 13.23 2.61
CA GLN A 111 -16.91 14.05 1.39
C GLN A 111 -16.10 13.44 0.23
N ALA A 112 -15.28 12.45 0.54
CA ALA A 112 -14.41 11.78 -0.42
C ALA A 112 -13.94 10.45 0.16
N VAL A 113 -14.09 9.39 -0.62
CA VAL A 113 -13.50 8.09 -0.33
C VAL A 113 -12.20 7.88 -1.11
N THR A 114 -11.31 7.08 -0.56
CA THR A 114 -9.97 6.78 -1.10
C THR A 114 -9.91 5.35 -1.61
N TRP A 115 -8.83 5.01 -2.32
CA TRP A 115 -8.59 3.63 -2.76
C TRP A 115 -8.63 2.62 -1.60
N GLU A 116 -8.10 3.00 -0.43
CA GLU A 116 -8.09 2.16 0.77
C GLU A 116 -9.51 1.75 1.23
N HIS A 117 -10.52 2.60 1.06
CA HIS A 117 -11.89 2.27 1.50
C HIS A 117 -12.50 1.09 0.71
N PHE A 118 -12.02 0.84 -0.51
CA PHE A 118 -12.47 -0.24 -1.38
C PHE A 118 -11.48 -1.40 -1.47
N LEU A 119 -10.18 -1.12 -1.33
CA LEU A 119 -9.08 -2.07 -1.52
C LEU A 119 -8.35 -2.38 -0.21
N SER A 120 -9.10 -2.56 0.87
CA SER A 120 -8.64 -3.09 2.16
C SER A 120 -9.63 -4.11 2.70
N GLY A 121 -9.13 -5.03 3.52
CA GLY A 121 -9.96 -5.94 4.30
C GLY A 121 -10.58 -5.23 5.51
N PRO A 122 -11.68 -5.76 6.05
CA PRO A 122 -12.28 -5.22 7.27
C PRO A 122 -11.29 -5.34 8.43
N ASP A 123 -10.80 -4.21 8.90
CA ASP A 123 -10.13 -4.10 10.20
C ASP A 123 -11.12 -3.53 11.22
N SER A 124 -10.99 -3.89 12.51
CA SER A 124 -12.00 -3.59 13.56
C SER A 124 -12.31 -2.09 13.80
N SER A 125 -11.58 -1.19 13.13
CA SER A 125 -11.72 0.27 13.23
C SER A 125 -11.86 0.98 11.87
N THR A 126 -11.76 0.26 10.74
CA THR A 126 -11.82 0.87 9.39
C THR A 126 -13.17 0.57 8.74
N TYR A 127 -13.84 1.62 8.28
CA TYR A 127 -15.13 1.50 7.61
C TYR A 127 -14.94 0.99 6.17
N THR A 128 -14.79 -0.33 6.00
CA THR A 128 -14.80 -0.97 4.69
C THR A 128 -16.21 -0.98 4.12
N VAL A 129 -16.39 -0.58 2.87
CA VAL A 129 -17.69 -0.66 2.18
C VAL A 129 -17.96 -2.13 1.84
N PRO A 130 -18.96 -2.79 2.46
CA PRO A 130 -19.24 -4.19 2.12
C PRO A 130 -19.85 -4.27 0.72
N LEU A 131 -19.10 -4.80 -0.24
CA LEU A 131 -19.54 -5.05 -1.63
C LEU A 131 -20.75 -6.00 -1.77
N ARG A 132 -21.34 -6.47 -0.65
CA ARG A 132 -22.43 -7.46 -0.62
C ARG A 132 -23.84 -6.91 -0.86
N ARG A 133 -24.05 -5.60 -1.10
CA ARG A 133 -25.41 -5.02 -1.14
C ARG A 133 -25.93 -4.45 -2.46
N LEU A 134 -25.19 -4.54 -3.57
CA LEU A 134 -25.60 -3.92 -4.84
C LEU A 134 -26.01 -4.90 -5.95
N GLY A 135 -26.43 -6.11 -5.57
CA GLY A 135 -27.15 -7.02 -6.47
C GLY A 135 -28.66 -6.88 -6.28
N LYS A 136 -29.33 -6.14 -7.18
CA LYS A 136 -30.73 -6.35 -7.53
C LYS A 136 -30.84 -6.53 -9.04
#